data_AF-A0A2V2DN42-F1
#
_entry.id   AF-A0A2V2DN42-F1
#
_cell.length_a   1.000
_cell.length_b   1.000
_cell.length_c   1.000
_cell.angle_alpha   90.00
_cell.angle_beta   90.00
_cell.angle_gamma   90.00
#
_symmetry.space_group_name_H-M   'P 1'
#
loop_
_entity.id
_entity.type
_entity.pdbx_description
1 polymer ?
#
loop_
_entity_poly.entity_id
_entity_poly.type
_entity_poly.pdbx_seq_one_letter_code
_entity_poly.pdbx_strand_id
1 'polypeptide(L)'
;MKHSTILELYYGNLKPDDMDMIEKEEYQKHGNSLIGKAGQLRERLPEELKEEFDLLCEEEMKSDEILHRDGFVKGFQIGLRLAAEALLQGGELS
;
A
#
# COMPACT_ATOMS: atom_id res chain seq x y z
N MET A 1 3.28 30.90 -5.05
CA MET A 1 3.48 29.90 -6.12
C MET A 1 2.47 28.78 -5.89
N LYS A 2 1.70 28.37 -6.90
CA LYS A 2 0.80 27.21 -6.76
C LYS A 2 1.67 25.98 -6.48
N HIS A 3 1.49 25.36 -5.32
CA HIS A 3 2.13 24.10 -4.98
C HIS A 3 1.78 23.06 -6.05
N SER A 4 2.78 22.50 -6.71
CA SER A 4 2.58 21.48 -7.72
C SER A 4 2.48 20.13 -7.01
N THR A 5 1.28 19.57 -6.97
CA THR A 5 1.01 18.21 -6.43
C THR A 5 1.96 17.15 -7.01
N ILE A 6 2.41 17.34 -8.26
CA ILE A 6 3.41 16.47 -8.90
C ILE A 6 4.77 16.57 -8.23
N LEU A 7 5.21 17.77 -7.84
CA LEU A 7 6.46 17.95 -7.10
C LEU A 7 6.35 17.40 -5.68
N GLU A 8 5.19 17.56 -5.03
CA GLU A 8 4.95 16.99 -3.70
C GLU A 8 4.99 15.46 -3.73
N LEU A 9 4.41 14.83 -4.75
CA LEU A 9 4.55 13.39 -5.00
C LEU A 9 6.01 12.99 -5.29
N TYR A 10 6.71 13.73 -6.16
CA TYR A 10 8.09 13.42 -6.55
C TYR A 10 9.08 13.48 -5.38
N TYR A 11 8.94 14.47 -4.50
CA TYR A 11 9.76 14.62 -3.30
C TYR A 11 9.24 13.79 -2.11
N GLY A 12 8.16 13.02 -2.27
CA GLY A 12 7.59 12.17 -1.22
C GLY A 12 6.85 12.93 -0.11
N ASN A 13 6.48 14.18 -0.36
CA ASN A 13 5.68 15.02 0.53
C ASN A 13 4.18 14.70 0.48
N LEU A 14 3.75 13.89 -0.49
CA LEU A 14 2.39 13.37 -0.60
C LEU A 14 2.47 11.85 -0.57
N LYS A 15 2.05 11.23 0.53
CA LYS A 15 1.98 9.78 0.65
C LYS A 15 0.53 9.32 0.46
N PRO A 16 0.30 8.22 -0.28
CA PRO A 16 -1.04 7.65 -0.43
C PRO A 16 -1.67 7.33 0.92
N ASP A 17 -0.86 6.92 1.89
CA ASP A 17 -1.28 6.56 3.25
C ASP A 17 -1.71 7.78 4.10
N ASP A 18 -1.35 9.00 3.67
CA ASP A 18 -1.83 10.25 4.27
C ASP A 18 -3.21 10.64 3.73
N MET A 19 -3.69 9.98 2.66
CA MET A 19 -5.06 10.14 2.19
C MET A 19 -6.00 9.26 3.01
N ASP A 20 -7.20 9.77 3.30
CA ASP A 20 -8.22 9.00 4.00
C ASP A 20 -8.58 7.76 3.18
N MET A 21 -8.09 6.61 3.64
CA MET A 21 -8.52 5.32 3.12
C MET A 21 -9.97 5.10 3.51
N ILE A 22 -10.84 4.93 2.51
CA ILE A 22 -12.28 4.68 2.70
C ILE A 22 -12.51 3.46 3.63
N GLU A 23 -11.61 2.48 3.57
CA GLU A 23 -11.72 1.22 4.33
C GLU A 23 -10.72 1.15 5.50
N LYS A 24 -10.23 2.29 6.01
CA LYS A 24 -9.21 2.33 7.08
C LYS A 24 -9.59 1.51 8.31
N GLU A 25 -10.84 1.62 8.75
CA GLU A 25 -11.34 0.89 9.93
C GLU A 25 -11.41 -0.63 9.67
N GLU A 26 -11.86 -1.05 8.49
CA GLU A 26 -11.90 -2.46 8.12
C GLU A 26 -10.50 -3.04 7.98
N TYR A 27 -9.59 -2.32 7.31
CA TYR A 27 -8.18 -2.68 7.23
C TYR A 27 -7.56 -2.86 8.62
N GLN A 28 -7.75 -1.88 9.52
CA GLN A 28 -7.25 -1.97 10.90
C GLN A 28 -7.84 -3.16 11.65
N LYS A 29 -9.14 -3.40 11.50
CA LYS A 29 -9.82 -4.54 12.14
C LYS A 29 -9.25 -5.87 11.65
N HIS A 30 -9.08 -6.02 10.33
CA HIS A 30 -8.54 -7.24 9.74
C HIS A 30 -7.05 -7.43 10.08
N GLY A 31 -6.25 -6.36 10.05
CA GLY A 31 -4.85 -6.36 10.46
C GLY A 31 -4.67 -6.76 11.94
N ASN A 32 -5.45 -6.15 12.84
CA ASN A 32 -5.44 -6.52 14.26
C ASN A 32 -5.87 -7.99 14.47
N SER A 33 -6.87 -8.47 13.70
CA SER A 33 -7.27 -9.87 13.76
C SER A 33 -6.17 -10.81 13.25
N LEU A 34 -5.41 -10.43 12.23
CA LEU A 34 -4.32 -11.22 11.67
C LEU A 34 -3.20 -11.37 12.72
N ILE A 35 -2.75 -10.25 13.29
CA ILE A 35 -1.72 -10.22 14.34
C ILE A 35 -2.15 -11.07 15.53
N GLY A 36 -3.41 -10.93 15.98
CA GLY A 36 -3.93 -11.72 17.10
C GLY A 36 -3.93 -13.23 16.81
N LYS A 37 -4.33 -13.66 15.60
CA LYS A 37 -4.31 -15.06 15.20
C LYS A 37 -2.88 -15.61 15.07
N ALA A 38 -1.97 -14.83 14.50
CA ALA A 38 -0.56 -15.20 14.38
C ALA A 38 0.08 -15.40 15.76
N GLY A 39 -0.18 -14.49 16.70
CA GLY A 39 0.29 -14.63 18.09
C GLY A 39 -0.23 -15.89 18.77
N GLN A 40 -1.53 -16.17 18.68
CA GLN A 40 -2.13 -17.38 19.23
C GLN A 40 -1.57 -18.67 18.60
N LEU A 41 -1.27 -18.64 17.30
CA LEU A 41 -0.65 -19.77 16.62
C LEU A 41 0.77 -19.98 17.12
N ARG A 42 1.56 -18.91 17.23
CA ARG A 42 2.94 -18.93 17.74
C ARG A 42 3.02 -19.51 19.15
N GLU A 43 2.09 -19.13 20.05
CA GLU A 43 2.05 -19.66 21.42
C GLU A 43 1.84 -21.18 21.49
N ARG A 44 1.15 -21.75 20.49
CA ARG A 44 0.85 -23.18 20.42
C ARG A 44 1.92 -23.99 19.72
N LEU A 45 2.91 -23.35 19.11
CA LEU A 45 4.02 -24.02 18.46
C LEU A 45 5.04 -24.54 19.50
N PRO A 46 5.69 -25.69 19.22
CA PRO A 46 6.92 -26.09 19.90
C PRO A 46 7.95 -24.96 19.87
N GLU A 47 8.77 -24.85 20.91
CA GLU A 47 9.74 -23.75 21.04
C GLU A 47 10.71 -23.71 19.86
N GLU A 48 11.15 -24.88 19.38
CA GLU A 48 12.05 -24.98 18.22
C GLU A 48 11.46 -24.44 16.91
N LEU A 49 10.13 -24.34 16.78
CA LEU A 49 9.46 -23.85 15.56
C LEU A 49 9.05 -22.39 15.63
N LYS A 50 9.17 -21.74 16.80
CA LYS A 50 8.74 -20.34 16.96
C LYS A 50 9.62 -19.36 16.17
N GLU A 51 10.93 -19.61 16.14
CA GLU A 51 11.87 -18.77 15.38
C GLU A 51 11.61 -18.89 13.87
N GLU A 52 11.39 -20.11 13.36
CA GLU A 52 11.03 -20.32 11.94
C GLU A 52 9.69 -19.66 11.59
N PHE A 53 8.72 -19.69 12.51
CA PHE A 53 7.45 -19.00 12.34
C PHE A 53 7.59 -17.48 12.30
N ASP A 54 8.42 -16.90 13.17
CA ASP A 54 8.69 -15.46 13.18
C ASP A 54 9.35 -15.01 11.86
N LEU A 55 10.33 -15.77 11.38
CA LEU A 55 10.97 -15.52 10.09
C LEU A 55 9.98 -15.63 8.92
N LEU A 56 9.07 -16.61 8.95
CA LEU A 56 8.02 -16.73 7.94
C LEU A 56 7.10 -15.49 7.92
N CYS A 57 6.67 -15.02 9.09
CA CYS A 57 5.86 -13.81 9.19
C CYS A 57 6.62 -12.58 8.67
N GLU A 58 7.92 -12.45 8.99
CA GLU A 58 8.74 -11.35 8.47
C GLU A 58 8.85 -11.37 6.93
N GLU A 59 9.08 -12.55 6.32
CA GLU A 59 9.16 -12.66 4.87
C GLU A 59 7.82 -12.41 4.18
N GLU A 60 6.70 -12.79 4.81
CA GLU A 60 5.36 -12.46 4.32
C GLU A 60 5.12 -10.95 4.32
N MET A 61 5.45 -10.25 5.42
CA MET A 61 5.31 -8.79 5.50
C MET A 61 6.16 -8.07 4.45
N LYS A 62 7.41 -8.52 4.22
CA LYS A 62 8.27 -7.96 3.15
C LYS A 62 7.67 -8.21 1.77
N SER A 63 7.12 -9.39 1.53
CA SER A 63 6.49 -9.73 0.26
C SER A 63 5.26 -8.85 -0.01
N ASP A 64 4.43 -8.65 1.01
CA ASP A 64 3.25 -7.80 0.96
C ASP A 64 3.62 -6.32 0.71
N GLU A 65 4.67 -5.82 1.37
CA GLU A 65 5.19 -4.45 1.14
C GLU A 65 5.62 -4.25 -0.33
N ILE A 66 6.33 -5.22 -0.91
CA ILE A 66 6.76 -5.17 -2.32
C ILE A 66 5.53 -5.12 -3.24
N LEU A 67 4.52 -5.95 -2.98
CA LEU A 67 3.31 -6.01 -3.79
C LEU A 67 2.51 -4.70 -3.71
N HIS A 68 2.32 -4.16 -2.51
CA HIS A 68 1.65 -2.87 -2.30
C HIS A 68 2.37 -1.74 -3.04
N ARG A 69 3.70 -1.70 -2.97
CA ARG A 69 4.51 -0.70 -3.68
C ARG A 69 4.38 -0.82 -5.20
N ASP A 70 4.44 -2.03 -5.75
CA ASP A 70 4.27 -2.25 -7.20
C ASP A 70 2.87 -1.89 -7.67
N GLY A 71 1.84 -2.29 -6.90
CA GLY A 71 0.44 -1.92 -7.13
C GLY A 71 0.25 -0.40 -7.16
N PHE A 72 0.83 0.32 -6.20
CA PHE A 72 0.80 1.78 -6.16
C PHE A 72 1.43 2.41 -7.41
N VAL A 73 2.64 1.99 -7.79
CA VAL A 73 3.35 2.52 -8.96
C VAL A 73 2.55 2.28 -10.24
N LYS A 74 2.01 1.08 -10.43
CA LYS A 74 1.18 0.74 -11.59
C LYS A 74 -0.12 1.55 -11.62
N GLY A 75 -0.80 1.67 -10.48
CA GLY A 75 -2.02 2.49 -10.36
C GLY A 75 -1.76 3.95 -10.70
N PHE A 76 -0.65 4.50 -10.23
CA PHE A 76 -0.22 5.87 -10.55
C PHE A 76 0.06 6.05 -12.06
N GLN A 77 0.79 5.11 -12.66
CA GLN A 77 1.06 5.14 -14.11
C GLN A 77 -0.22 5.09 -14.95
N ILE A 78 -1.19 4.26 -14.55
CA ILE A 78 -2.50 4.18 -15.22
C ILE A 78 -3.25 5.51 -15.06
N GLY A 79 -3.34 6.05 -13.84
CA GLY A 79 -4.02 7.32 -13.58
C GLY A 79 -3.45 8.47 -14.40
N LEU A 80 -2.12 8.56 -14.51
CA LEU A 80 -1.47 9.60 -15.31
C LEU A 80 -1.74 9.44 -16.81
N ARG A 81 -1.75 8.20 -17.33
CA ARG A 81 -2.08 7.92 -18.74
C ARG A 81 -3.51 8.35 -19.06
N LEU A 82 -4.47 8.01 -18.20
CA LEU A 82 -5.88 8.40 -18.36
C LEU A 82 -6.05 9.92 -18.30
N ALA A 83 -5.40 10.58 -17.35
CA ALA A 83 -5.43 12.04 -17.23
C ALA A 83 -4.85 12.72 -18.47
N ALA A 84 -3.72 12.22 -18.98
CA ALA A 84 -3.10 12.73 -20.19
C ALA A 84 -4.02 12.56 -21.42
N GLU A 85 -4.64 11.39 -21.58
CA GLU A 85 -5.59 11.13 -22.66
C GLU A 85 -6.80 12.08 -22.62
N ALA A 86 -7.41 12.27 -21.44
CA ALA A 86 -8.53 13.17 -21.27
C ALA A 86 -8.18 14.64 -21.57
N LEU A 87 -6.99 15.10 -21.15
CA LEU A 87 -6.52 16.46 -21.41
C LEU A 87 -6.17 16.70 -22.88
N LEU A 88 -5.65 15.68 -23.57
CA LEU A 88 -5.34 15.77 -25.00
C LEU A 88 -6.62 15.77 -25.86
N GLN A 89 -7.63 14.96 -25.51
CA GLN A 89 -8.93 14.97 -26.19
C GLN A 89 -9.71 16.28 -25.97
N GLY A 90 -9.55 16.94 -24.81
CA GLY A 90 -10.13 18.26 -24.53
C GLY A 90 -9.57 19.40 -25.37
N GLY A 91 -8.45 19.20 -26.08
CA GLY A 91 -7.84 20.17 -26.99
C GLY A 91 -8.23 20.01 -28.46
N GLU A 92 -8.91 18.92 -28.85
CA GLU A 92 -9.32 18.66 -30.25
C GLU A 92 -10.76 19.10 -30.56
N LEU A 93 -11.50 19.62 -29.57
CA LEU A 93 -12.87 20.14 -29.73
C LEU A 93 -12.96 21.69 -29.76
N SER A 94 -11.84 22.39 -29.92
CA SER A 94 -11.79 23.85 -30.09
C SER A 94 -11.53 24.27 -31.53
#